data_AF-A0A3B0MBR5-F1
#
_entry.id   AF-A0A3B0MBR5-F1
#
_cell.length_a   1.000
_cell.length_b   1.000
_cell.length_c   1.000
_cell.angle_alpha   90.00
_cell.angle_beta   90.00
_cell.angle_gamma   90.00
#
_symmetry.space_group_name_H-M   'P 1'
#
loop_
_entity.id
_entity.type
_entity.pdbx_description
1 polymer ?
#
loop_
_entity_poly.entity_id
_entity_poly.type
_entity_poly.pdbx_seq_one_letter_code
_entity_poly.pdbx_strand_id
1 'polypeptide(L)'
;MLNSGFLGAQFWDGREPDLEGQSLGPIQADVEMNMTLEEAIQRLKEFEVYQDHFATAFPEDADPIRAENVALSIAAFERTLNTPNSPLDRFLRGDVQAMTDQQVDGMKLFVDAGCVACHNGPALTDSNYYRFELPSSKDEGRFLVTGDEADKFAFRTPTLRNVAVTYPYFNNGSVDNLHDAVNLMGEQMLGQEFSEDENDAIVAFLHALTGEMPAVEIPALP
;
A
#
# COMPACT_ATOMS: atom_id res chain seq x y z
N MET A 1 3.79 -2.27 2.19
CA MET A 1 4.29 -3.32 1.27
C MET A 1 3.31 -4.45 1.03
N LEU A 2 2.44 -4.84 1.98
CA LEU A 2 1.46 -5.90 1.70
C LEU A 2 0.63 -5.58 0.45
N ASN A 3 0.57 -6.52 -0.50
CA ASN A 3 -0.10 -6.39 -1.80
C ASN A 3 0.40 -5.23 -2.70
N SER A 4 1.55 -4.61 -2.41
CA SER A 4 2.02 -3.43 -3.18
C SER A 4 2.36 -3.73 -4.64
N GLY A 5 2.63 -5.00 -4.97
CA GLY A 5 2.85 -5.47 -6.33
C GLY A 5 1.63 -5.37 -7.26
N PHE A 6 0.43 -5.11 -6.72
CA PHE A 6 -0.79 -4.91 -7.51
C PHE A 6 -1.14 -3.43 -7.75
N LEU A 7 -0.36 -2.50 -7.21
CA LEU A 7 -0.62 -1.06 -7.33
C LEU A 7 -0.13 -0.54 -8.68
N GLY A 8 -0.84 0.44 -9.26
CA GLY A 8 -0.45 1.06 -10.52
C GLY A 8 0.75 2.01 -10.41
N ALA A 9 1.07 2.47 -9.20
CA ALA A 9 2.24 3.27 -8.86
C ALA A 9 2.49 3.15 -7.33
N GLN A 10 3.71 3.49 -6.90
CA GLN A 10 4.12 3.44 -5.50
C GLN A 10 4.14 4.83 -4.85
N PHE A 11 4.22 4.85 -3.51
CA PHE A 11 4.03 6.04 -2.68
C PHE A 11 2.62 6.66 -2.76
N TRP A 12 2.38 7.70 -1.96
CA TRP A 12 1.11 8.43 -1.90
C TRP A 12 0.93 9.40 -3.08
N ASP A 13 2.02 9.95 -3.60
CA ASP A 13 2.04 10.89 -4.73
C ASP A 13 2.20 10.19 -6.09
N GLY A 14 2.52 8.90 -6.08
CA GLY A 14 2.73 8.11 -7.30
C GLY A 14 4.04 8.43 -8.03
N ARG A 15 5.06 8.94 -7.33
CA ARG A 15 6.33 9.36 -7.96
C ARG A 15 7.15 8.22 -8.53
N GLU A 16 6.96 7.00 -8.02
CA GLU A 16 7.62 5.80 -8.53
C GLU A 16 6.62 4.92 -9.27
N PRO A 17 6.89 4.49 -10.51
CA PRO A 17 5.97 3.69 -11.30
C PRO A 17 5.90 2.23 -10.83
N ASP A 18 6.93 1.73 -10.15
CA ASP A 18 7.07 0.33 -9.76
C ASP A 18 7.84 0.16 -8.44
N LEU A 19 7.94 -1.09 -7.98
CA LEU A 19 8.61 -1.46 -6.73
C LEU A 19 10.13 -1.34 -6.85
N GLU A 20 10.69 -1.57 -8.04
CA GLU A 20 12.12 -1.44 -8.29
C GLU A 20 12.57 0.00 -8.01
N GLY A 21 11.93 1.00 -8.64
CA GLY A 21 12.22 2.42 -8.38
C GLY A 21 11.99 2.81 -6.93
N GLN A 22 10.86 2.35 -6.36
CA GLN A 22 10.50 2.61 -4.95
C GLN A 22 11.55 2.10 -3.97
N SER A 23 12.09 0.90 -4.17
CA SER A 23 12.98 0.24 -3.20
C SER A 23 14.33 0.94 -2.98
N LEU A 24 14.79 1.74 -3.97
CA LEU A 24 16.08 2.42 -3.91
C LEU A 24 16.03 3.79 -3.23
N GLY A 25 14.86 4.45 -3.27
CA GLY A 25 14.67 5.77 -2.65
C GLY A 25 14.99 5.79 -1.15
N PRO A 26 14.41 4.86 -0.35
CA PRO A 26 14.63 4.79 1.09
C PRO A 26 16.07 4.64 1.55
N ILE A 27 16.88 3.94 0.75
CA ILE A 27 18.31 3.75 1.05
C ILE A 27 19.01 5.11 1.14
N GLN A 28 18.66 6.04 0.25
CA GLN A 28 19.34 7.32 0.07
C GLN A 28 18.72 8.48 0.85
N ALA A 29 17.45 8.38 1.23
CA ALA A 29 16.76 9.47 1.91
C ALA A 29 17.38 9.74 3.29
N ASP A 30 17.67 11.02 3.58
CA ASP A 30 18.36 11.50 4.77
C ASP A 30 17.56 11.29 6.06
N VAL A 31 16.23 11.29 5.94
CA VAL A 31 15.28 11.01 7.02
C VAL A 31 14.89 9.53 7.14
N GLU A 32 15.44 8.66 6.29
CA GLU A 32 15.18 7.21 6.30
C GLU A 32 16.45 6.40 6.62
N MET A 33 17.09 5.75 5.63
CA MET A 33 18.29 4.94 5.87
C MET A 33 19.59 5.74 5.78
N ASN A 34 19.58 6.88 5.07
CA ASN A 34 20.69 7.83 4.96
C ASN A 34 22.05 7.20 4.57
N MET A 35 22.05 6.38 3.52
CA MET A 35 23.25 5.74 2.95
C MET A 35 23.26 5.94 1.44
N THR A 36 24.43 6.25 0.85
CA THR A 36 24.50 6.30 -0.61
C THR A 36 24.33 4.90 -1.20
N LEU A 37 23.74 4.81 -2.41
CA LEU A 37 23.63 3.51 -3.08
C LEU A 37 25.01 2.88 -3.36
N GLU A 38 26.02 3.69 -3.65
CA GLU A 38 27.39 3.23 -3.86
C GLU A 38 27.94 2.55 -2.60
N GLU A 39 27.79 3.16 -1.43
CA GLU A 39 28.21 2.56 -0.16
C GLU A 39 27.42 1.28 0.16
N ALA A 40 26.12 1.26 -0.10
CA ALA A 40 25.28 0.08 0.13
C ALA A 40 25.72 -1.11 -0.75
N ILE A 41 25.95 -0.86 -2.04
CA ILE A 41 26.44 -1.86 -3.01
C ILE A 41 27.84 -2.34 -2.61
N GLN A 42 28.74 -1.43 -2.26
CA GLN A 42 30.09 -1.79 -1.86
C GLN A 42 30.08 -2.68 -0.61
N ARG A 43 29.21 -2.38 0.36
CA ARG A 43 29.02 -3.20 1.56
C ARG A 43 28.49 -4.60 1.23
N LEU A 44 27.52 -4.73 0.31
CA LEU A 44 27.04 -6.05 -0.13
C LEU A 44 28.17 -6.87 -0.77
N LYS A 45 29.06 -6.22 -1.54
CA LYS A 45 30.24 -6.87 -2.15
C LYS A 45 31.26 -7.36 -1.12
N GLU A 46 31.23 -6.92 0.13
CA GLU A 46 32.18 -7.35 1.17
C GLU A 46 31.90 -8.77 1.73
N PHE A 47 30.69 -9.31 1.52
CA PHE A 47 30.28 -10.61 2.07
C PHE A 47 30.19 -11.68 0.98
N GLU A 48 30.96 -12.76 1.12
CA GLU A 48 30.98 -13.91 0.20
C GLU A 48 29.56 -14.50 0.01
N VAL A 49 28.78 -14.59 1.09
CA VAL A 49 27.39 -15.09 1.04
C VAL A 49 26.52 -14.25 0.09
N TYR A 50 26.66 -12.92 0.07
CA TYR A 50 25.91 -12.09 -0.85
C TYR A 50 26.44 -12.22 -2.28
N GLN A 51 27.75 -12.35 -2.48
CA GLN A 51 28.32 -12.62 -3.81
C GLN A 51 27.74 -13.89 -4.42
N ASP A 52 27.67 -14.98 -3.66
CA ASP A 52 27.09 -16.25 -4.10
C ASP A 52 25.59 -16.14 -4.40
N HIS A 53 24.84 -15.47 -3.53
CA HIS A 53 23.39 -15.29 -3.73
C HIS A 53 23.08 -14.46 -4.97
N PHE A 54 23.80 -13.36 -5.20
CA PHE A 54 23.60 -12.51 -6.37
C PHE A 54 24.06 -13.22 -7.66
N ALA A 55 25.18 -13.95 -7.65
CA ALA A 55 25.60 -14.76 -8.79
C ALA A 55 24.58 -15.86 -9.14
N THR A 56 23.94 -16.45 -8.12
CA THR A 56 22.88 -17.44 -8.32
C THR A 56 21.59 -16.82 -8.87
N ALA A 57 21.19 -15.66 -8.36
CA ALA A 57 19.98 -14.97 -8.79
C ALA A 57 20.10 -14.33 -10.19
N PHE A 58 21.32 -13.92 -10.58
CA PHE A 58 21.62 -13.21 -11.83
C PHE A 58 22.80 -13.85 -12.59
N PRO A 59 22.68 -15.11 -13.04
CA PRO A 59 23.81 -15.89 -13.58
C PRO A 59 24.40 -15.36 -14.89
N GLU A 60 23.65 -14.54 -15.63
CA GLU A 60 24.07 -13.94 -16.90
C GLU A 60 24.70 -12.54 -16.72
N ASP A 61 24.74 -12.02 -15.49
CA ASP A 61 25.29 -10.71 -15.18
C ASP A 61 26.73 -10.84 -14.67
N ALA A 62 27.67 -10.17 -15.35
CA ALA A 62 29.09 -10.21 -14.99
C ALA A 62 29.42 -9.37 -13.73
N ASP A 63 28.56 -8.43 -13.34
CA ASP A 63 28.65 -7.69 -12.07
C ASP A 63 27.27 -7.68 -11.39
N PRO A 64 26.87 -8.81 -10.78
CA PRO A 64 25.48 -9.01 -10.36
C PRO A 64 25.09 -8.17 -9.14
N ILE A 65 26.04 -7.67 -8.34
CA ILE A 65 25.76 -6.78 -7.20
C ILE A 65 25.81 -5.32 -7.67
N ARG A 66 24.70 -4.85 -8.25
CA ARG A 66 24.50 -3.47 -8.71
C ARG A 66 23.10 -2.97 -8.36
N ALA A 67 22.89 -1.66 -8.45
CA ALA A 67 21.67 -1.00 -7.99
C ALA A 67 20.39 -1.63 -8.55
N GLU A 68 20.37 -1.94 -9.84
CA GLU A 68 19.20 -2.50 -10.50
C GLU A 68 18.87 -3.92 -9.99
N ASN A 69 19.89 -4.75 -9.73
CA ASN A 69 19.69 -6.11 -9.23
C ASN A 69 19.30 -6.12 -7.75
N VAL A 70 19.77 -5.15 -6.96
CA VAL A 70 19.30 -4.91 -5.59
C VAL A 70 17.81 -4.54 -5.62
N ALA A 71 17.42 -3.60 -6.48
CA ALA A 71 16.04 -3.19 -6.66
C ALA A 71 15.15 -4.37 -7.07
N LEU A 72 15.56 -5.13 -8.09
CA LEU A 72 14.86 -6.33 -8.56
C LEU A 72 14.70 -7.37 -7.45
N SER A 73 15.73 -7.58 -6.62
CA SER A 73 15.70 -8.56 -5.53
C SER A 73 14.69 -8.17 -4.45
N ILE A 74 14.69 -6.89 -4.03
CA ILE A 74 13.74 -6.37 -3.05
C ILE A 74 12.32 -6.42 -3.63
N ALA A 75 12.12 -5.89 -4.83
CA ALA A 75 10.83 -5.88 -5.50
C ALA A 75 10.27 -7.30 -5.74
N ALA A 76 11.13 -8.27 -6.07
CA ALA A 76 10.73 -9.67 -6.20
C ALA A 76 10.24 -10.25 -4.87
N PHE A 77 10.94 -9.97 -3.77
CA PHE A 77 10.49 -10.36 -2.43
C PHE A 77 9.15 -9.69 -2.07
N GLU A 78 9.02 -8.39 -2.28
CA GLU A 78 7.78 -7.65 -1.96
C GLU A 78 6.55 -8.17 -2.72
N ARG A 79 6.73 -8.61 -3.98
CA ARG A 79 5.66 -9.26 -4.76
C ARG A 79 5.18 -10.58 -4.17
N THR A 80 5.92 -11.18 -3.24
CA THR A 80 5.47 -12.37 -2.50
C THR A 80 4.62 -12.02 -1.27
N LEU A 81 4.66 -10.77 -0.81
CA LEU A 81 3.97 -10.29 0.40
C LEU A 81 2.48 -10.00 0.15
N ASN A 82 1.78 -11.00 -0.39
CA ASN A 82 0.35 -10.93 -0.67
C ASN A 82 -0.45 -11.47 0.52
N THR A 83 -1.67 -10.97 0.68
CA THR A 83 -2.58 -11.40 1.75
C THR A 83 -3.87 -12.01 1.17
N PRO A 84 -3.83 -13.28 0.72
CA PRO A 84 -5.01 -13.92 0.15
C PRO A 84 -6.04 -14.27 1.22
N ASN A 85 -7.19 -14.79 0.79
CA ASN A 85 -8.16 -15.48 1.66
C ASN A 85 -8.78 -14.60 2.75
N SER A 86 -8.91 -13.29 2.51
CA SER A 86 -9.73 -12.46 3.39
C SER A 86 -11.16 -13.00 3.48
N PRO A 87 -11.92 -12.69 4.55
CA PRO A 87 -13.34 -12.95 4.61
C PRO A 87 -14.10 -12.56 3.32
N LEU A 88 -13.81 -11.37 2.76
CA LEU A 88 -14.36 -10.95 1.47
C LEU A 88 -13.96 -11.90 0.32
N ASP A 89 -12.68 -12.27 0.20
CA ASP A 89 -12.24 -13.15 -0.88
C ASP A 89 -12.92 -14.53 -0.84
N ARG A 90 -13.11 -15.07 0.37
CA ARG A 90 -13.83 -16.34 0.57
C ARG A 90 -15.31 -16.20 0.24
N PHE A 91 -15.94 -15.10 0.67
CA PHE A 91 -17.32 -14.77 0.36
C PHE A 91 -17.55 -14.67 -1.15
N LEU A 92 -16.68 -13.95 -1.88
CA LEU A 92 -16.74 -13.81 -3.34
C LEU A 92 -16.52 -15.14 -4.09
N ARG A 93 -15.86 -16.12 -3.46
CA ARG A 93 -15.70 -17.49 -4.01
C ARG A 93 -16.85 -18.44 -3.63
N GLY A 94 -17.90 -17.94 -2.97
CA GLY A 94 -19.12 -18.68 -2.67
C GLY A 94 -19.25 -19.18 -1.23
N ASP A 95 -18.29 -18.92 -0.35
CA ASP A 95 -18.43 -19.18 1.09
C ASP A 95 -19.25 -18.05 1.74
N VAL A 96 -20.58 -18.13 1.61
CA VAL A 96 -21.50 -17.11 2.11
C VAL A 96 -21.49 -16.94 3.64
N GLN A 97 -20.81 -17.84 4.37
CA GLN A 97 -20.63 -17.77 5.82
C GLN A 97 -19.28 -17.15 6.21
N ALA A 98 -18.44 -16.77 5.23
CA ALA A 98 -17.14 -16.15 5.50
C ALA A 98 -17.25 -14.74 6.08
N MET A 99 -18.37 -14.06 5.86
CA MET A 99 -18.68 -12.72 6.38
C MET A 99 -19.94 -12.78 7.26
N THR A 100 -20.00 -11.93 8.29
CA THR A 100 -21.21 -11.76 9.10
C THR A 100 -22.26 -10.93 8.36
N ASP A 101 -23.52 -10.97 8.82
CA ASP A 101 -24.60 -10.16 8.24
C ASP A 101 -24.24 -8.65 8.25
N GLN A 102 -23.65 -8.16 9.35
CA GLN A 102 -23.20 -6.77 9.47
C GLN A 102 -22.11 -6.42 8.44
N GLN A 103 -21.17 -7.34 8.20
CA GLN A 103 -20.12 -7.13 7.18
C GLN A 103 -20.71 -7.13 5.76
N VAL A 104 -21.72 -7.97 5.52
CA VAL A 104 -22.44 -8.00 4.23
C VAL A 104 -23.24 -6.71 4.02
N ASP A 105 -23.89 -6.20 5.06
CA ASP A 105 -24.62 -4.92 4.99
C ASP A 105 -23.66 -3.73 4.82
N GLY A 106 -22.53 -3.75 5.52
CA GLY A 106 -21.44 -2.79 5.31
C GLY A 106 -20.87 -2.80 3.89
N MET A 107 -20.72 -3.99 3.29
CA MET A 107 -20.28 -4.12 1.90
C MET A 107 -21.30 -3.50 0.93
N LYS A 108 -22.60 -3.73 1.14
CA LYS A 108 -23.64 -3.11 0.30
C LYS A 108 -23.62 -1.60 0.45
N LEU A 109 -23.56 -1.11 1.68
CA LEU A 109 -23.50 0.32 1.96
C LEU A 109 -22.25 0.97 1.35
N PHE A 110 -21.10 0.31 1.41
CA PHE A 110 -19.86 0.78 0.77
C PHE A 110 -20.01 0.94 -0.75
N VAL A 111 -20.77 0.04 -1.40
CA VAL A 111 -21.09 0.15 -2.83
C VAL A 111 -22.10 1.28 -3.06
N ASP A 112 -23.19 1.31 -2.31
CA ASP A 112 -24.31 2.24 -2.50
C ASP A 112 -23.93 3.70 -2.19
N ALA A 113 -23.06 3.91 -1.20
CA ALA A 113 -22.52 5.23 -0.85
C ALA A 113 -21.56 5.77 -1.92
N GLY A 114 -20.99 4.90 -2.75
CA GLY A 114 -20.12 5.28 -3.87
C GLY A 114 -18.62 5.10 -3.62
N CYS A 115 -18.20 4.48 -2.52
CA CYS A 115 -16.77 4.28 -2.20
C CYS A 115 -16.02 3.46 -3.27
N VAL A 116 -16.73 2.58 -3.96
CA VAL A 116 -16.21 1.78 -5.08
C VAL A 116 -15.83 2.59 -6.32
N ALA A 117 -16.21 3.87 -6.40
CA ALA A 117 -15.76 4.74 -7.50
C ALA A 117 -14.23 4.82 -7.55
N CYS A 118 -13.57 4.83 -6.39
CA CYS A 118 -12.11 4.87 -6.27
C CYS A 118 -11.53 3.54 -5.74
N HIS A 119 -12.24 2.89 -4.81
CA HIS A 119 -11.77 1.65 -4.16
C HIS A 119 -12.39 0.40 -4.80
N ASN A 120 -11.87 0.01 -5.96
CA ASN A 120 -12.41 -1.11 -6.76
C ASN A 120 -11.34 -2.11 -7.20
N GLY A 121 -11.81 -3.14 -7.92
CA GLY A 121 -10.98 -4.21 -8.44
C GLY A 121 -10.40 -5.12 -7.35
N PRO A 122 -9.54 -6.08 -7.73
CA PRO A 122 -8.98 -7.05 -6.80
C PRO A 122 -8.15 -6.43 -5.68
N ALA A 123 -7.55 -5.26 -5.87
CA ALA A 123 -6.73 -4.57 -4.88
C ALA A 123 -7.50 -3.51 -4.07
N LEU A 124 -8.80 -3.29 -4.34
CA LEU A 124 -9.61 -2.23 -3.70
C LEU A 124 -8.97 -0.84 -3.81
N THR A 125 -8.47 -0.56 -5.00
CA THR A 125 -7.88 0.71 -5.42
C THR A 125 -7.86 0.74 -6.95
N ASP A 126 -8.21 1.87 -7.52
CA ASP A 126 -8.01 2.16 -8.94
C ASP A 126 -6.61 2.71 -9.25
N SER A 127 -5.81 2.99 -8.21
CA SER A 127 -4.50 3.64 -8.29
C SER A 127 -4.49 5.00 -9.01
N ASN A 128 -5.65 5.64 -9.15
CA ASN A 128 -5.74 7.01 -9.65
C ASN A 128 -5.49 8.01 -8.52
N TYR A 129 -5.51 9.30 -8.87
CA TYR A 129 -5.18 10.40 -7.97
C TYR A 129 -6.40 11.30 -7.78
N TYR A 130 -6.73 11.56 -6.52
CA TYR A 130 -7.87 12.38 -6.15
C TYR A 130 -7.44 13.40 -5.12
N ARG A 131 -8.02 14.60 -5.22
CA ARG A 131 -7.79 15.68 -4.26
C ARG A 131 -8.37 15.27 -2.91
N PHE A 132 -7.54 15.30 -1.88
CA PHE A 132 -7.95 15.03 -0.50
C PHE A 132 -7.14 15.91 0.44
N GLU A 133 -7.83 16.80 1.16
CA GLU A 133 -7.21 17.83 1.98
C GLU A 133 -7.49 17.58 3.45
N LEU A 134 -6.48 17.09 4.17
CA LEU A 134 -6.55 17.00 5.62
C LEU A 134 -6.32 18.37 6.25
N PRO A 135 -7.12 18.72 7.28
CA PRO A 135 -6.87 19.93 8.06
C PRO A 135 -5.40 19.98 8.50
N SER A 136 -4.77 21.15 8.34
CA SER A 136 -3.37 21.42 8.69
C SER A 136 -2.27 20.72 7.87
N SER A 137 -2.62 19.90 6.87
CA SER A 137 -1.61 19.35 5.96
C SER A 137 -1.00 20.45 5.08
N LYS A 138 0.33 20.43 4.95
CA LYS A 138 1.08 21.25 3.99
C LYS A 138 1.63 20.43 2.81
N ASP A 139 1.31 19.15 2.78
CA ASP A 139 1.72 18.24 1.73
C ASP A 139 0.90 18.52 0.47
N GLU A 140 1.54 19.06 -0.57
CA GLU A 140 0.90 19.37 -1.85
C GLU A 140 0.67 18.13 -2.73
N GLY A 141 1.09 16.94 -2.27
CA GLY A 141 0.82 15.65 -2.89
C GLY A 141 1.46 15.54 -4.27
N ARG A 142 0.70 15.03 -5.24
CA ARG A 142 1.15 14.76 -6.60
C ARG A 142 1.69 15.98 -7.34
N PHE A 143 1.28 17.19 -6.97
CA PHE A 143 1.87 18.43 -7.51
C PHE A 143 3.40 18.47 -7.35
N LEU A 144 3.95 17.92 -6.27
CA LEU A 144 5.41 17.86 -6.06
C LEU A 144 6.13 16.98 -7.10
N VAL A 145 5.39 16.11 -7.79
CA VAL A 145 5.89 15.20 -8.83
C VAL A 145 5.67 15.79 -10.23
N THR A 146 4.49 16.36 -10.49
CA THR A 146 4.07 16.76 -11.83
C THR A 146 4.25 18.24 -12.13
N GLY A 147 4.22 19.10 -11.10
CA GLY A 147 4.19 20.56 -11.23
C GLY A 147 2.88 21.12 -11.79
N ASP A 148 1.84 20.30 -11.98
CA ASP A 148 0.53 20.73 -12.47
C ASP A 148 -0.39 21.15 -11.32
N GLU A 149 -0.87 22.39 -11.31
CA GLU A 149 -1.79 22.91 -10.28
C GLU A 149 -3.08 22.07 -10.15
N ALA A 150 -3.48 21.34 -11.19
CA ALA A 150 -4.61 20.42 -11.12
C ALA A 150 -4.35 19.22 -10.18
N ASP A 151 -3.09 18.82 -9.99
CA ASP A 151 -2.66 17.73 -9.12
C ASP A 151 -2.41 18.18 -7.66
N LYS A 152 -2.66 19.44 -7.35
CA LYS A 152 -2.42 19.98 -6.01
C LYS A 152 -3.34 19.32 -4.98
N PHE A 153 -2.73 18.76 -3.93
CA PHE A 153 -3.36 17.93 -2.90
C PHE A 153 -3.97 16.63 -3.43
N ALA A 154 -3.59 16.20 -4.63
CA ALA A 154 -4.01 14.91 -5.17
C ALA A 154 -3.11 13.79 -4.63
N PHE A 155 -3.73 12.73 -4.15
CA PHE A 155 -3.06 11.53 -3.64
C PHE A 155 -3.62 10.29 -4.31
N ARG A 156 -2.75 9.29 -4.46
CA ARG A 156 -3.12 7.98 -4.98
C ARG A 156 -4.15 7.33 -4.06
N THR A 157 -5.21 6.76 -4.63
CA THR A 157 -6.16 5.95 -3.88
C THR A 157 -5.43 4.78 -3.19
N PRO A 158 -5.38 4.69 -1.85
CA PRO A 158 -4.74 3.57 -1.18
C PRO A 158 -5.54 2.29 -1.38
N THR A 159 -4.88 1.13 -1.35
CA THR A 159 -5.56 -0.16 -1.23
C THR A 159 -6.25 -0.24 0.12
N LEU A 160 -7.50 -0.70 0.17
CA LEU A 160 -8.18 -0.99 1.43
C LEU A 160 -7.93 -2.40 1.96
N ARG A 161 -7.19 -3.25 1.23
CA ARG A 161 -6.77 -4.55 1.77
C ARG A 161 -5.92 -4.35 3.02
N ASN A 162 -6.28 -5.07 4.08
CA ASN A 162 -5.67 -4.98 5.40
C ASN A 162 -5.79 -3.60 6.09
N VAL A 163 -6.68 -2.71 5.64
CA VAL A 163 -6.79 -1.35 6.21
C VAL A 163 -7.03 -1.39 7.72
N ALA A 164 -7.78 -2.38 8.22
CA ALA A 164 -8.08 -2.53 9.64
C ALA A 164 -6.87 -2.81 10.56
N VAL A 165 -5.69 -3.08 10.00
CA VAL A 165 -4.46 -3.38 10.76
C VAL A 165 -3.28 -2.48 10.36
N THR A 166 -3.55 -1.37 9.68
CA THR A 166 -2.53 -0.43 9.20
C THR A 166 -2.77 1.00 9.68
N TYR A 167 -3.32 1.16 10.89
CA TYR A 167 -3.45 2.47 11.53
C TYR A 167 -2.06 3.08 11.83
N PRO A 168 -1.94 4.42 11.93
CA PRO A 168 -2.97 5.43 11.68
C PRO A 168 -3.22 5.67 10.18
N TYR A 169 -4.30 6.38 9.86
CA TYR A 169 -4.82 6.55 8.50
C TYR A 169 -4.39 7.86 7.82
N PHE A 170 -4.48 7.82 6.49
CA PHE A 170 -4.12 8.88 5.54
C PHE A 170 -2.61 9.17 5.45
N ASN A 171 -2.22 10.04 4.52
CA ASN A 171 -0.82 10.30 4.17
C ASN A 171 -0.01 10.92 5.32
N ASN A 172 -0.65 11.64 6.22
CA ASN A 172 -0.02 12.26 7.38
C ASN A 172 -0.19 11.47 8.70
N GLY A 173 -0.92 10.34 8.67
CA GLY A 173 -1.21 9.54 9.86
C GLY A 173 -2.01 10.26 10.94
N SER A 174 -2.84 11.26 10.60
CA SER A 174 -3.51 12.10 11.60
C SER A 174 -4.78 11.51 12.22
N VAL A 175 -5.22 10.33 11.76
CA VAL A 175 -6.48 9.71 12.23
C VAL A 175 -6.20 8.30 12.72
N ASP A 176 -6.53 8.03 13.99
CA ASP A 176 -6.09 6.82 14.69
C ASP A 176 -7.03 5.62 14.51
N ASN A 177 -8.29 5.83 14.12
CA ASN A 177 -9.29 4.77 14.06
C ASN A 177 -10.10 4.80 12.75
N LEU A 178 -10.63 3.62 12.38
CA LEU A 178 -11.38 3.46 11.12
C LEU A 178 -12.69 4.24 11.12
N HIS A 179 -13.33 4.42 12.27
CA HIS A 179 -14.63 5.10 12.36
C HIS A 179 -14.50 6.56 11.92
N ASP A 180 -13.51 7.25 12.49
CA ASP A 180 -13.18 8.64 12.12
C ASP A 180 -12.69 8.73 10.67
N ALA A 181 -11.93 7.74 10.20
CA ALA A 181 -11.47 7.72 8.81
C ALA A 181 -12.62 7.54 7.81
N VAL A 182 -13.60 6.69 8.11
CA VAL A 182 -14.80 6.47 7.30
C VAL A 182 -15.68 7.71 7.29
N ASN A 183 -15.92 8.34 8.43
CA ASN A 183 -16.68 9.59 8.51
C ASN A 183 -16.03 10.70 7.69
N LEU A 184 -14.71 10.88 7.84
CA LEU A 184 -13.99 11.92 7.11
C LEU A 184 -14.02 11.68 5.59
N MET A 185 -13.94 10.42 5.16
CA MET A 185 -14.09 10.06 3.75
C MET A 185 -15.51 10.30 3.23
N GLY A 186 -16.53 9.95 4.02
CA GLY A 186 -17.93 10.26 3.71
C GLY A 186 -18.15 11.76 3.52
N GLU A 187 -17.68 12.58 4.46
CA GLU A 187 -17.84 14.02 4.44
C GLU A 187 -17.09 14.65 3.26
N GLN A 188 -15.78 14.39 3.13
CA GLN A 188 -14.94 15.08 2.16
C GLN A 188 -15.10 14.57 0.71
N MET A 189 -15.23 13.26 0.52
CA MET A 189 -15.24 12.67 -0.82
C MET A 189 -16.64 12.50 -1.38
N LEU A 190 -17.64 12.31 -0.50
CA LEU A 190 -19.01 11.97 -0.90
C LEU A 190 -20.03 13.05 -0.50
N GLY A 191 -19.68 13.98 0.40
CA GLY A 191 -20.61 14.95 0.97
C GLY A 191 -21.71 14.29 1.80
N GLN A 192 -21.40 13.16 2.44
CA GLN A 192 -22.33 12.34 3.21
C GLN A 192 -21.92 12.28 4.67
N GLU A 193 -22.90 12.35 5.57
CA GLU A 193 -22.73 12.02 6.98
C GLU A 193 -23.36 10.65 7.23
N PHE A 194 -22.56 9.71 7.74
CA PHE A 194 -23.06 8.38 8.11
C PHE A 194 -23.59 8.42 9.54
N SER A 195 -24.70 7.73 9.79
CA SER A 195 -25.11 7.38 11.14
C SER A 195 -24.10 6.43 11.80
N GLU A 196 -24.17 6.30 13.12
CA GLU A 196 -23.29 5.39 13.89
C GLU A 196 -23.42 3.94 13.39
N ASP A 197 -24.65 3.46 13.15
CA ASP A 197 -24.92 2.12 12.65
C ASP A 197 -24.37 1.89 11.22
N GLU A 198 -24.48 2.91 10.36
CA GLU A 198 -23.95 2.87 8.99
C GLU A 198 -22.43 2.80 8.98
N ASN A 199 -21.77 3.64 9.79
CA ASN A 199 -20.32 3.63 9.92
C ASN A 199 -19.84 2.30 10.52
N ASP A 200 -20.48 1.81 11.59
CA ASP A 200 -20.16 0.52 12.21
C ASP A 200 -20.25 -0.63 11.19
N ALA A 201 -21.26 -0.61 10.32
CA ALA A 201 -21.38 -1.59 9.24
C ALA A 201 -20.21 -1.48 8.24
N ILE A 202 -19.88 -0.28 7.76
CA ILE A 202 -18.74 -0.05 6.85
C ILE A 202 -17.44 -0.51 7.52
N VAL A 203 -17.18 -0.14 8.76
CA VAL A 203 -16.00 -0.54 9.53
C VAL A 203 -15.94 -2.06 9.66
N ALA A 204 -17.05 -2.71 9.99
CA ALA A 204 -17.11 -4.18 10.02
C ALA A 204 -16.73 -4.80 8.66
N PHE A 205 -17.22 -4.23 7.56
CA PHE A 205 -16.82 -4.63 6.21
C PHE A 205 -15.32 -4.41 5.97
N LEU A 206 -14.73 -3.27 6.39
CA LEU A 206 -13.30 -3.02 6.24
C LEU A 206 -12.44 -4.05 7.02
N HIS A 207 -12.92 -4.57 8.15
CA HIS A 207 -12.29 -5.69 8.84
C HIS A 207 -12.33 -7.01 8.03
N ALA A 208 -13.34 -7.19 7.17
CA ALA A 208 -13.46 -8.34 6.27
C ALA A 208 -12.42 -8.32 5.12
N LEU A 209 -11.65 -7.22 4.98
CA LEU A 209 -10.64 -7.03 3.94
C LEU A 209 -9.23 -7.48 4.37
N THR A 210 -9.06 -7.87 5.63
CA THR A 210 -7.79 -8.39 6.14
C THR A 210 -7.59 -9.83 5.69
N GLY A 211 -6.53 -10.07 4.92
CA GLY A 211 -6.17 -11.40 4.43
C GLY A 211 -5.25 -12.16 5.38
N GLU A 212 -4.90 -13.37 4.99
CA GLU A 212 -3.87 -14.17 5.66
C GLU A 212 -2.52 -13.47 5.52
N MET A 213 -1.88 -13.15 6.65
CA MET A 213 -0.57 -12.48 6.63
C MET A 213 0.51 -13.45 6.16
N PRO A 214 1.48 -12.99 5.33
CA PRO A 214 2.58 -13.83 4.90
C PRO A 214 3.43 -14.25 6.10
N ALA A 215 3.78 -15.54 6.16
CA ALA A 215 4.77 -16.03 7.10
C ALA A 215 6.16 -15.76 6.52
N VAL A 216 6.89 -14.83 7.13
CA VAL A 216 8.27 -14.49 6.75
C VAL A 216 9.21 -15.04 7.80
N GLU A 217 10.05 -16.00 7.41
CA GLU A 217 11.15 -16.45 8.26
C GLU A 217 12.23 -15.35 8.30
N ILE A 218 12.67 -14.99 9.49
CA ILE A 218 13.71 -13.96 9.65
C ILE A 218 15.03 -14.54 9.11
N PRO A 219 15.65 -13.89 8.09
CA PRO A 219 16.87 -14.41 7.51
C PRO A 219 18.03 -14.32 8.51
N ALA A 220 18.87 -15.35 8.53
CA ALA A 220 20.18 -15.26 9.15
C ALA A 220 21.10 -14.45 8.22
N LEU A 221 21.43 -13.23 8.62
CA LEU A 221 22.30 -12.34 7.85
C LEU A 221 23.79 -12.71 8.07
N PRO A 222 24.66 -12.56 7.05
CA PRO A 222 26.08 -12.87 7.14
C PRO A 222 26.87 -11.92 8.06
#